data_AF-A0A3D1L0I5-F1
#
_entry.id   AF-A0A3D1L0I5-F1
#
_cell.length_a   1.000
_cell.length_b   1.000
_cell.length_c   1.000
_cell.angle_alpha   90.00
_cell.angle_beta   90.00
_cell.angle_gamma   90.00
#
_symmetry.space_group_name_H-M   'P 1'
#
loop_
_entity.id
_entity.type
_entity.pdbx_description
1 polymer ?
#
loop_
_entity_poly.entity_id
_entity_poly.type
_entity_poly.pdbx_seq_one_letter_code
_entity_poly.pdbx_strand_id
1 'polypeptide(L)'
;MKRLFILLIFSVSCSGFLTAQTDTMKLTLSLDDVIDLAITQSSAIKYTQNSNVNYYWRYRNYKTRFRPQLVFNSDLPNYRHTTQPVTQPDGSIEFKQVSNLSASAVLSLNQSIPQLGTYIYASTSAYGIRNLNQGSTSFSGAPFVIGFSQPLFGYNWMKWYRMTEPMVYDEAQKRFVEE
;
A
#
# COMPACT_ATOMS: atom_id res chain seq x y z
N MET A 1 -19.82 -33.96 62.65
CA MET A 1 -18.70 -34.93 62.64
C MET A 1 -18.87 -36.00 61.55
N LYS A 2 -19.98 -36.77 61.50
CA LYS A 2 -20.17 -37.85 60.50
C LYS A 2 -20.28 -37.40 59.03
N ARG A 3 -20.87 -36.22 58.74
CA ARG A 3 -20.98 -35.68 57.37
C ARG A 3 -19.65 -35.17 56.77
N LEU A 4 -18.72 -34.75 57.63
CA LEU A 4 -17.39 -34.29 57.20
C LEU A 4 -16.48 -35.46 56.79
N PHE A 5 -16.65 -36.62 57.43
CA PHE A 5 -15.89 -37.83 57.13
C PHE A 5 -16.27 -38.45 55.78
N ILE A 6 -17.55 -38.33 55.38
CA ILE A 6 -18.05 -38.80 54.08
C ILE A 6 -17.52 -37.94 52.93
N LEU A 7 -17.40 -36.62 53.13
CA LEU A 7 -16.78 -35.71 52.16
C LEU A 7 -15.28 -35.97 51.97
N LEU A 8 -14.57 -36.35 53.03
CA LEU A 8 -13.13 -36.67 52.96
C LEU A 8 -12.89 -37.96 52.16
N ILE A 9 -13.71 -39.00 52.39
CA ILE A 9 -13.62 -40.29 51.68
C ILE A 9 -13.98 -40.12 50.19
N PHE A 10 -14.95 -39.26 49.86
CA PHE A 10 -15.30 -38.99 48.45
C PHE A 10 -14.19 -38.23 47.70
N SER A 11 -13.40 -37.40 48.39
CA SER A 11 -12.25 -36.71 47.77
C SER A 11 -11.07 -37.64 47.48
N VAL A 12 -10.86 -38.68 48.30
CA VAL A 12 -9.78 -39.66 48.12
C VAL A 12 -10.12 -40.69 47.03
N SER A 13 -11.40 -41.02 46.84
CA SER A 13 -11.83 -41.93 45.77
C SER A 13 -11.79 -41.30 44.36
N CYS A 14 -11.68 -39.97 44.25
CA CYS A 14 -11.53 -39.27 42.98
C CYS A 14 -10.06 -39.14 42.52
N SER A 15 -9.10 -39.67 43.30
CA SER A 15 -7.67 -39.65 42.98
C SER A 15 -7.23 -40.82 42.08
N GLY A 16 -8.17 -41.58 41.52
CA GLY A 16 -7.90 -42.70 40.62
C GLY A 16 -7.43 -42.23 39.24
N PHE A 17 -6.13 -42.37 38.99
CA PHE A 17 -5.47 -42.37 37.68
C PHE A 17 -5.62 -41.09 36.83
N LEU A 18 -4.99 -40.00 37.28
CA LEU A 18 -4.42 -39.02 36.35
C LEU A 18 -3.12 -39.61 35.79
N THR A 19 -3.23 -40.45 34.75
CA THR A 19 -2.07 -40.70 33.88
C THR A 19 -1.78 -39.41 33.13
N ALA A 20 -0.76 -38.67 33.60
CA ALA A 20 -0.14 -37.64 32.79
C ALA A 20 0.23 -38.30 31.45
N GLN A 21 -0.39 -37.86 30.36
CA GLN A 21 -0.09 -38.33 29.02
C GLN A 21 1.42 -38.09 28.81
N THR A 22 2.20 -39.16 28.68
CA THR A 22 3.59 -39.05 28.23
C THR A 22 3.54 -38.66 26.76
N ASP A 23 3.47 -37.36 26.52
CA ASP A 23 3.50 -36.69 25.23
C ASP A 23 4.92 -36.73 24.68
N THR A 24 5.44 -37.94 24.47
CA THR A 24 6.74 -38.16 23.85
C THR A 24 6.56 -39.23 22.80
N MET A 25 5.79 -38.90 21.76
CA MET A 25 5.93 -39.61 20.50
C MET A 25 7.39 -39.48 20.06
N LYS A 26 8.15 -40.57 20.17
CA LYS A 26 9.48 -40.65 19.58
C LYS A 26 9.32 -40.69 18.07
N LEU A 27 9.37 -39.52 17.45
CA LEU A 27 9.40 -39.41 16.00
C LEU A 27 10.75 -39.91 15.50
N THR A 28 10.81 -41.18 15.08
CA THR A 28 11.99 -41.75 14.43
C THR A 28 11.89 -41.46 12.94
N LEU A 29 12.62 -40.46 12.49
CA LEU A 29 12.76 -40.14 11.08
C LEU A 29 13.95 -40.90 10.50
N SER A 30 13.81 -41.44 9.30
CA SER A 30 14.94 -41.90 8.51
C SER A 30 15.75 -40.70 7.98
N LEU A 31 16.97 -40.93 7.50
CA LEU A 31 17.76 -39.87 6.87
C LEU A 31 17.01 -39.26 5.68
N ASP A 32 16.33 -40.09 4.89
CA ASP A 32 15.55 -39.66 3.74
C ASP A 32 14.39 -38.75 4.18
N ASP A 33 13.68 -39.10 5.26
CA ASP A 33 12.60 -38.27 5.81
C ASP A 33 13.13 -36.90 6.28
N VAL A 34 14.33 -36.86 6.86
CA VAL A 34 14.97 -35.60 7.30
C VAL A 34 15.39 -34.75 6.10
N ILE A 35 15.90 -35.37 5.04
CA ILE A 35 16.26 -34.69 3.79
C ILE A 35 15.00 -34.11 3.12
N ASP A 36 13.94 -34.89 2.99
CA ASP A 36 12.67 -34.44 2.42
C ASP A 36 12.05 -33.32 3.25
N LEU A 37 12.08 -33.44 4.58
CA LEU A 37 11.61 -32.38 5.48
C LEU A 37 12.45 -31.11 5.33
N ALA A 38 13.77 -31.23 5.19
CA ALA A 38 14.65 -30.09 4.97
C ALA A 38 14.38 -29.43 3.61
N ILE A 39 14.24 -30.19 2.53
CA ILE A 39 13.95 -29.66 1.18
C ILE A 39 12.56 -29.00 1.12
N THR A 40 11.58 -29.50 1.89
CA THR A 40 10.20 -28.97 1.82
C THR A 40 9.92 -27.84 2.81
N GLN A 41 10.55 -27.88 4.00
CA GLN A 41 10.20 -27.00 5.12
C GLN A 41 11.37 -26.16 5.67
N SER A 42 12.60 -26.33 5.16
CA SER A 42 13.72 -25.49 5.61
C SER A 42 13.46 -24.01 5.37
N SER A 43 13.95 -23.20 6.31
CA SER A 43 13.95 -21.74 6.21
C SER A 43 14.68 -21.25 4.96
N ALA A 44 15.73 -21.95 4.52
CA ALA A 44 16.47 -21.63 3.31
C ALA A 44 15.56 -21.71 2.07
N ILE A 45 14.83 -22.83 1.91
CA ILE A 45 13.91 -23.02 0.79
C ILE A 45 12.78 -21.99 0.82
N LYS A 46 12.23 -21.69 2.01
CA LYS A 46 11.22 -20.62 2.16
C LYS A 46 11.76 -19.25 1.78
N TYR A 47 13.01 -18.95 2.12
CA TYR A 47 13.67 -17.71 1.73
C TYR A 47 13.80 -17.59 0.21
N THR A 48 14.30 -18.64 -0.46
CA THR A 48 14.45 -18.72 -1.91
C THR A 48 13.11 -18.56 -2.64
N GLN A 49 12.06 -19.27 -2.18
CA GLN A 49 10.69 -19.13 -2.69
C GLN A 49 10.17 -17.70 -2.56
N ASN A 50 10.31 -17.09 -1.39
CA ASN A 50 9.87 -15.71 -1.15
C ASN A 50 10.65 -14.71 -2.01
N SER A 51 11.97 -14.93 -2.16
CA SER A 51 12.83 -14.11 -3.02
C SER A 51 12.34 -14.12 -4.46
N ASN A 52 12.08 -15.30 -5.03
CA ASN A 52 11.55 -15.44 -6.40
C ASN A 52 10.20 -14.72 -6.57
N VAL A 53 9.27 -14.89 -5.62
CA VAL A 53 7.98 -14.20 -5.62
C VAL A 53 8.18 -12.67 -5.59
N ASN A 54 9.11 -12.17 -4.76
CA ASN A 54 9.42 -10.75 -4.71
C ASN A 54 9.93 -10.21 -6.05
N TYR A 55 10.86 -10.91 -6.71
CA TYR A 55 11.37 -10.51 -8.03
C TYR A 55 10.30 -10.58 -9.11
N TYR A 56 9.39 -11.56 -9.06
CA TYR A 56 8.22 -11.59 -9.94
C TYR A 56 7.34 -10.36 -9.79
N TRP A 57 6.99 -9.98 -8.56
CA TRP A 57 6.17 -8.80 -8.30
C TRP A 57 6.89 -7.50 -8.64
N ARG A 58 8.21 -7.44 -8.43
CA ARG A 58 9.07 -6.33 -8.84
C ARG A 58 9.01 -6.13 -10.36
N TYR A 59 9.17 -7.20 -11.14
CA TYR A 59 9.07 -7.16 -12.60
C TYR A 59 7.66 -6.78 -13.08
N ARG A 60 6.61 -7.27 -12.41
CA ARG A 60 5.23 -6.86 -12.68
C ARG A 60 5.02 -5.36 -12.42
N ASN A 61 5.54 -4.83 -11.32
CA ASN A 61 5.47 -3.40 -10.98
C ASN A 61 6.24 -2.51 -11.98
N TYR A 62 7.38 -2.98 -12.46
CA TYR A 62 8.10 -2.32 -13.55
C TYR A 62 7.20 -2.17 -14.80
N LYS A 63 6.49 -3.22 -15.20
CA LYS A 63 5.58 -3.18 -16.35
C LYS A 63 4.43 -2.20 -16.15
N THR A 64 3.88 -2.09 -14.94
CA THR A 64 2.75 -1.18 -14.67
C THR A 64 3.17 0.28 -14.68
N ARG A 65 4.42 0.59 -14.29
CA ARG A 65 4.98 1.95 -14.28
C ARG A 65 5.03 2.64 -15.64
N PHE A 66 5.04 1.87 -16.73
CA PHE A 66 5.07 2.40 -18.11
C PHE A 66 3.74 2.31 -18.85
N ARG A 67 2.67 1.87 -18.16
CA ARG A 67 1.31 1.87 -18.72
C ARG A 67 0.64 3.22 -18.49
N PRO A 68 -0.41 3.55 -19.26
CA PRO A 68 -1.25 4.70 -18.95
C PRO A 68 -1.86 4.52 -17.56
N GLN A 69 -1.80 5.56 -16.73
CA GLN A 69 -2.37 5.57 -15.39
C GLN A 69 -3.47 6.62 -15.32
N LEU A 70 -4.66 6.21 -14.88
CA LEU A 70 -5.75 7.11 -14.59
C LEU A 70 -5.78 7.36 -13.08
N VAL A 71 -5.61 8.62 -12.67
CA VAL A 71 -5.56 9.04 -11.27
C VAL A 71 -6.70 10.00 -11.01
N PHE A 72 -7.52 9.68 -10.01
CA PHE A 72 -8.57 10.55 -9.51
C PHE A 72 -8.18 11.05 -8.12
N ASN A 73 -8.07 12.36 -7.96
CA ASN A 73 -7.78 13.03 -6.70
C ASN A 73 -8.96 13.92 -6.35
N SER A 74 -9.47 13.82 -5.12
CA SER A 74 -10.57 14.67 -4.67
C SER A 74 -10.42 15.06 -3.21
N ASP A 75 -10.86 16.27 -2.87
CA ASP A 75 -10.90 16.81 -1.51
C ASP A 75 -12.31 17.35 -1.24
N LEU A 76 -13.15 16.52 -0.62
CA LEU A 76 -14.61 16.71 -0.48
C LEU A 76 -15.13 16.02 0.80
N PRO A 77 -15.74 16.73 1.78
CA PRO A 77 -15.85 18.19 1.93
C PRO A 77 -14.67 18.82 2.68
N ASN A 78 -14.22 19.99 2.22
CA ASN A 78 -13.22 20.81 2.91
C ASN A 78 -13.89 22.03 3.56
N TYR A 79 -14.19 21.93 4.86
CA TYR A 79 -14.77 23.03 5.64
C TYR A 79 -13.68 23.90 6.26
N ARG A 80 -13.75 25.21 6.02
CA ARG A 80 -12.85 26.19 6.61
C ARG A 80 -13.64 27.29 7.30
N HIS A 81 -13.31 27.53 8.57
CA HIS A 81 -13.87 28.59 9.38
C HIS A 81 -12.74 29.38 10.04
N THR A 82 -12.50 30.59 9.59
CA THR A 82 -11.36 31.40 10.07
C THR A 82 -11.65 32.89 9.96
N THR A 83 -10.96 33.69 10.75
CA THR A 83 -10.99 35.15 10.63
C THR A 83 -9.79 35.60 9.82
N GLN A 84 -10.02 36.15 8.64
CA GLN A 84 -8.97 36.56 7.71
C GLN A 84 -9.01 38.08 7.50
N PRO A 85 -7.85 38.78 7.47
CA PRO A 85 -7.79 40.17 7.06
C PRO A 85 -8.11 40.27 5.55
N VAL A 86 -9.08 41.10 5.19
CA VAL A 86 -9.47 41.37 3.80
C VAL A 86 -9.25 42.86 3.52
N THR A 87 -8.47 43.15 2.48
CA THR A 87 -8.26 44.52 1.99
C THR A 87 -9.53 45.03 1.29
N GLN A 88 -10.04 46.17 1.73
CA GLN A 88 -11.23 46.80 1.13
C GLN A 88 -10.83 47.67 -0.07
N PRO A 89 -11.79 48.09 -0.93
CA PRO A 89 -11.49 48.92 -2.10
C PRO A 89 -10.83 50.27 -1.78
N ASP A 90 -10.96 50.75 -0.54
CA ASP A 90 -10.34 51.99 -0.04
C ASP A 90 -8.92 51.80 0.51
N GLY A 91 -8.40 50.57 0.51
CA GLY A 91 -7.07 50.22 1.02
C GLY A 91 -7.00 49.92 2.52
N SER A 92 -8.12 50.03 3.26
CA SER A 92 -8.19 49.61 4.67
C SER A 92 -8.20 48.08 4.81
N ILE A 93 -7.81 47.57 5.98
CA ILE A 93 -7.84 46.14 6.30
C ILE A 93 -8.91 45.87 7.34
N GLU A 94 -9.84 44.98 7.03
CA GLU A 94 -10.91 44.56 7.93
C GLU A 94 -10.81 43.04 8.18
N PHE A 95 -10.92 42.63 9.44
CA PHE A 95 -10.96 41.21 9.79
C PHE A 95 -12.37 40.67 9.59
N LYS A 96 -12.55 39.82 8.58
CA LYS A 96 -13.83 39.18 8.29
C LYS A 96 -13.77 37.70 8.65
N GLN A 97 -14.80 37.23 9.34
CA GLN A 97 -15.02 35.81 9.54
C GLN A 97 -15.46 35.20 8.22
N VAL A 98 -14.71 34.20 7.75
CA VAL A 98 -14.95 33.49 6.50
C VAL A 98 -15.28 32.04 6.84
N SER A 99 -16.47 31.61 6.46
CA SER A 99 -16.96 30.25 6.60
C SER A 99 -17.25 29.69 5.22
N ASN A 100 -16.42 28.79 4.72
CA ASN A 100 -16.53 28.24 3.38
C ASN A 100 -16.52 26.72 3.40
N LEU A 101 -17.31 26.12 2.52
CA LEU A 101 -17.29 24.69 2.21
C LEU A 101 -16.75 24.53 0.79
N SER A 102 -15.56 23.95 0.68
CA SER A 102 -14.86 23.75 -0.59
C SER A 102 -14.87 22.30 -1.01
N ALA A 103 -14.72 22.12 -2.32
CA ALA A 103 -14.90 20.87 -3.01
C ALA A 103 -13.95 20.83 -4.21
N SER A 104 -13.05 19.85 -4.30
CA SER A 104 -12.19 19.71 -5.47
C SER A 104 -12.15 18.28 -5.99
N ALA A 105 -12.07 18.14 -7.31
CA ALA A 105 -11.88 16.89 -8.00
C ALA A 105 -11.00 17.09 -9.23
N VAL A 106 -10.01 16.21 -9.39
CA VAL A 106 -9.05 16.22 -10.50
C VAL A 106 -8.93 14.81 -11.03
N LEU A 107 -9.22 14.62 -12.31
CA LEU A 107 -9.01 13.37 -13.02
C LEU A 107 -7.86 13.56 -14.01
N SER A 108 -6.82 12.73 -13.91
CA SER A 108 -5.60 12.84 -14.71
C SER A 108 -5.23 11.51 -15.35
N LEU A 109 -5.00 11.50 -16.66
CA LEU A 109 -4.40 10.40 -17.41
C LEU A 109 -2.92 10.71 -17.63
N ASN A 110 -2.05 9.86 -17.08
CA ASN A 110 -0.59 10.02 -17.12
C ASN A 110 0.03 8.90 -17.95
N GLN A 111 0.96 9.23 -18.84
CA GLN A 111 1.73 8.26 -19.63
C GLN A 111 3.20 8.66 -19.66
N SER A 112 4.09 7.70 -19.38
CA SER A 112 5.54 7.88 -19.51
C SER A 112 6.02 7.29 -20.84
N ILE A 113 6.93 7.98 -21.55
CA ILE A 113 7.52 7.53 -22.82
C ILE A 113 9.00 7.20 -22.59
N PRO A 114 9.35 5.92 -22.39
CA PRO A 114 10.71 5.54 -21.97
C PRO A 114 11.82 5.92 -22.94
N GLN A 115 11.52 5.92 -24.24
CA GLN A 115 12.50 6.19 -25.30
C GLN A 115 13.07 7.60 -25.20
N LEU A 116 12.21 8.58 -24.90
CA LEU A 116 12.57 9.99 -24.79
C LEU A 116 12.78 10.43 -23.33
N GLY A 117 12.33 9.63 -22.35
CA GLY A 117 12.31 10.04 -20.95
C GLY A 117 11.22 11.07 -20.66
N THR A 118 10.24 11.20 -21.57
CA THR A 118 9.18 12.20 -21.52
C THR A 118 8.01 11.71 -20.70
N TYR A 119 7.43 12.60 -19.89
CA TYR A 119 6.15 12.39 -19.24
C TYR A 119 5.10 13.21 -19.96
N ILE A 120 3.98 12.59 -20.33
CA ILE A 120 2.81 13.28 -20.88
C ILE A 120 1.63 13.09 -19.95
N TYR A 121 0.78 14.10 -19.84
CA TYR A 121 -0.45 14.00 -19.06
C TYR A 121 -1.59 14.78 -19.71
N ALA A 122 -2.81 14.32 -19.47
CA ALA A 122 -4.04 15.02 -19.76
C ALA A 122 -4.92 15.00 -18.52
N SER A 123 -5.44 16.14 -18.10
CA SER A 123 -6.24 16.25 -16.88
C SER A 123 -7.45 17.15 -17.05
N THR A 124 -8.49 16.87 -16.28
CA THR A 124 -9.67 17.71 -16.09
C THR A 124 -9.84 17.98 -14.60
N SER A 125 -10.23 19.20 -14.26
CA SER A 125 -10.42 19.61 -12.86
C SER A 125 -11.71 20.39 -12.67
N ALA A 126 -12.33 20.17 -11.51
CA ALA A 126 -13.47 20.91 -11.04
C ALA A 126 -13.24 21.32 -9.58
N TYR A 127 -13.56 22.57 -9.27
CA TYR A 127 -13.48 23.18 -7.96
C TYR A 127 -14.80 23.90 -7.68
N GLY A 128 -15.43 23.58 -6.57
CA GLY A 128 -16.60 24.26 -6.04
C GLY A 128 -16.28 24.88 -4.70
N ILE A 129 -16.76 26.10 -4.46
CA ILE A 129 -16.73 26.73 -3.15
C ILE A 129 -18.10 27.31 -2.83
N ARG A 130 -18.60 26.99 -1.63
CA ARG A 130 -19.80 27.57 -1.08
C ARG A 130 -19.44 28.45 0.09
N ASN A 131 -19.75 29.74 0.00
CA ASN A 131 -19.67 30.67 1.11
C ASN A 131 -20.89 30.46 2.00
N LEU A 132 -20.66 30.02 3.23
CA LEU A 132 -21.73 29.72 4.19
C LEU A 132 -22.27 30.98 4.87
N ASN A 133 -21.50 32.08 4.89
CA ASN A 133 -21.94 33.35 5.47
C ASN A 133 -22.90 34.10 4.54
N GLN A 134 -22.64 34.07 3.23
CA GLN A 134 -23.45 34.77 2.23
C GLN A 134 -24.40 33.84 1.45
N GLY A 135 -24.30 32.52 1.66
CA GLY A 135 -25.09 31.52 0.93
C GLY A 135 -24.72 31.37 -0.56
N SER A 136 -23.66 32.04 -1.03
CA SER A 136 -23.25 32.00 -2.43
C SER A 136 -22.47 30.73 -2.77
N THR A 137 -22.61 30.23 -3.99
CA THR A 137 -21.85 29.10 -4.51
C THR A 137 -21.16 29.51 -5.80
N SER A 138 -19.89 29.15 -5.93
CA SER A 138 -19.08 29.43 -7.10
C SER A 138 -18.36 28.16 -7.54
N PHE A 139 -18.23 27.99 -8.85
CA PHE A 139 -17.53 26.87 -9.46
C PHE A 139 -16.45 27.39 -10.39
N SER A 140 -15.34 26.68 -10.45
CA SER A 140 -14.22 26.92 -11.34
C SER A 140 -13.62 25.57 -11.74
N GLY A 141 -12.88 25.53 -12.83
CA GLY A 141 -12.29 24.29 -13.29
C GLY A 141 -11.60 24.46 -14.64
N ALA A 142 -10.70 23.53 -14.94
CA ALA A 142 -10.07 23.44 -16.25
C ALA A 142 -10.63 22.19 -16.95
N PRO A 143 -11.50 22.34 -17.97
CA PRO A 143 -12.15 21.18 -18.59
C PRO A 143 -11.15 20.24 -19.25
N PHE A 144 -10.11 20.79 -19.89
CA PHE A 144 -9.03 20.03 -20.51
C PHE A 144 -7.70 20.75 -20.32
N VAL A 145 -6.73 20.04 -19.74
CA VAL A 145 -5.34 20.47 -19.62
C VAL A 145 -4.48 19.36 -20.17
N ILE A 146 -3.61 19.68 -21.12
CA ILE A 146 -2.66 18.72 -21.70
C ILE A 146 -1.27 19.30 -21.50
N GLY A 147 -0.33 18.48 -21.02
CA GLY A 147 1.04 18.90 -20.79
C GLY A 147 2.02 17.76 -21.00
N PHE A 148 3.28 18.13 -21.20
CA PHE A 148 4.38 17.18 -21.24
C PHE A 148 5.64 17.79 -20.62
N SER A 149 6.53 16.94 -20.12
CA SER A 149 7.82 17.32 -19.56
C SER A 149 8.89 16.36 -20.10
N GLN A 150 9.88 16.92 -20.79
CA GLN A 150 10.98 16.17 -21.40
C GLN A 150 12.34 16.76 -20.96
N PRO A 151 13.18 15.98 -20.28
CA PRO A 151 14.57 16.38 -20.05
C PRO A 151 15.38 16.22 -21.35
N LEU A 152 15.91 17.31 -21.91
CA LEU A 152 16.63 17.28 -23.20
C LEU A 152 18.08 16.81 -23.08
N PHE A 153 18.77 17.24 -22.02
CA PHE A 153 20.19 16.91 -21.77
C PHE A 153 20.39 16.16 -20.45
N GLY A 154 19.32 15.51 -19.96
CA GLY A 154 19.33 14.76 -18.71
C GLY A 154 19.51 13.25 -18.91
N TYR A 155 19.87 12.56 -17.84
CA TYR A 155 19.90 11.09 -17.81
C TYR A 155 18.50 10.51 -18.00
N ASN A 156 18.31 9.71 -19.05
CA ASN A 156 17.05 8.98 -19.28
C ASN A 156 17.03 7.66 -18.51
N TRP A 157 16.65 7.74 -17.23
CA TRP A 157 16.52 6.56 -16.37
C TRP A 157 15.50 5.54 -16.91
N MET A 158 14.45 5.98 -17.61
CA MET A 158 13.39 5.09 -18.11
C MET A 158 13.90 4.11 -19.16
N LYS A 159 14.72 4.63 -20.10
CA LYS A 159 15.34 3.80 -21.15
C LYS A 159 16.18 2.70 -20.53
N TRP A 160 17.04 3.05 -19.58
CA TRP A 160 17.90 2.08 -18.90
C TRP A 160 17.11 1.11 -18.04
N TYR A 161 16.13 1.59 -17.27
CA TYR A 161 15.26 0.73 -16.47
C TYR A 161 14.50 -0.30 -17.33
N ARG A 162 14.10 0.10 -18.56
CA ARG A 162 13.49 -0.80 -19.54
C ARG A 162 14.42 -1.91 -20.03
N MET A 163 15.72 -1.63 -20.09
CA MET A 163 16.74 -2.59 -20.50
C MET A 163 17.15 -3.51 -19.33
N THR A 164 17.33 -2.95 -18.13
CA THR A 164 17.92 -3.68 -16.99
C THR A 164 16.91 -4.58 -16.27
N GLU A 165 15.67 -4.14 -16.08
CA GLU A 165 14.73 -4.88 -15.24
C GLU A 165 14.39 -6.30 -15.75
N PRO A 166 14.21 -6.54 -17.07
CA PRO A 166 14.05 -7.90 -17.59
C PRO A 166 15.27 -8.80 -17.31
N MET A 167 16.48 -8.25 -17.34
CA MET A 167 17.71 -9.01 -17.06
C MET A 167 17.78 -9.40 -15.58
N VAL A 168 17.41 -8.48 -14.68
CA VAL A 168 17.32 -8.76 -13.23
C VAL A 168 16.29 -9.87 -12.95
N TYR A 169 15.17 -9.87 -13.67
CA TYR A 169 14.17 -10.92 -13.52
C TYR A 169 14.67 -12.29 -14.01
N ASP A 170 15.35 -12.33 -15.17
CA ASP A 170 15.96 -13.55 -15.70
C ASP A 170 17.05 -14.11 -14.77
N GLU A 171 17.89 -13.23 -14.21
CA GLU A 171 18.88 -13.60 -13.20
C GLU A 171 18.23 -14.24 -11.96
N ALA A 172 17.15 -13.62 -11.44
CA ALA A 172 16.43 -14.15 -10.29
C ALA A 172 15.79 -15.52 -10.56
N GLN A 173 15.27 -15.74 -11.77
CA GLN A 173 14.73 -17.04 -12.17
C GLN A 173 15.80 -18.12 -12.23
N LYS A 174 16.98 -17.80 -12.77
CA LYS A 174 18.12 -18.75 -12.82
C LYS A 174 18.60 -19.10 -11.41
N ARG A 175 18.75 -18.10 -10.54
CA ARG A 175 19.14 -18.31 -9.14
C ARG A 175 18.15 -19.19 -8.38
N PHE A 176 16.85 -19.03 -8.63
CA PHE A 176 15.82 -19.88 -8.02
C PHE A 176 15.87 -21.34 -8.47
N VAL A 177 16.43 -21.64 -9.64
CA VAL A 177 16.60 -23.02 -10.15
C VAL A 177 17.92 -23.63 -9.69
N GLU A 178 18.93 -22.80 -9.41
CA GLU A 178 20.22 -23.23 -8.86
C GLU A 178 20.16 -23.61 -7.37
N GLU A 179 19.31 -22.92 -6.60
CA GLU A 179 19.07 -23.15 -5.16
C GLU A 179 18.04 -24.25 -4.89
#